data_AF-W5NL50-F1
#
_entry.id   AF-W5NL50-F1
#
_cell.length_a   1.000
_cell.length_b   1.000
_cell.length_c   1.000
_cell.angle_alpha   90.00
_cell.angle_beta   90.00
_cell.angle_gamma   90.00
#
_symmetry.space_group_name_H-M   'P 1'
#
loop_
_entity.id
_entity.type
_entity.pdbx_description
1 polymer ?
#
loop_
_entity_poly.entity_id
_entity_poly.type
_entity_poly.pdbx_seq_one_letter_code
_entity_poly.pdbx_strand_id
1 'polypeptide(L)'
;MFSSGSPLKNMATPSVPADNMKNLLQFMKLIGQLKRTPRTGWVYRNVLNPESVSDHMYRMSLMALTIGDCNINRGRCMQLALVHDMAECIVGDIAPADKVSKEEKHRREKEAMKHLTGLLSEDMKKEIYDLWEEYEYQASPEAKLVKELDRFEMILQAHEYETLENKPGRLQDFFDSTNGKFQHPELLELVKSLNEERNMQLAATGSSPDRGASLPGDRVSPP
;
A
#
# COMPACT_ATOMS: atom_id res chain seq x y z
N MET A 1 -31.85 58.56 7.17
CA MET A 1 -32.27 57.17 7.00
C MET A 1 -31.07 56.27 7.27
N PHE A 2 -30.93 55.77 8.50
CA PHE A 2 -29.96 54.73 8.81
C PHE A 2 -30.75 53.44 9.03
N SER A 3 -30.61 52.51 8.08
CA SER A 3 -31.24 51.19 8.13
C SER A 3 -30.49 50.32 9.14
N SER A 4 -31.26 49.67 10.01
CA SER A 4 -30.82 48.72 11.01
C SER A 4 -30.07 47.55 10.38
N GLY A 5 -28.83 47.33 10.82
CA GLY A 5 -28.09 46.09 10.56
C GLY A 5 -28.72 44.94 11.36
N SER A 6 -29.10 43.87 10.67
CA SER A 6 -29.53 42.62 11.31
C SER A 6 -28.31 41.94 11.96
N PRO A 7 -28.42 41.40 13.17
CA PRO A 7 -27.31 40.66 13.76
C PRO A 7 -27.12 39.34 13.01
N LEU A 8 -25.88 39.09 12.58
CA LEU A 8 -25.43 37.81 12.05
C LEU A 8 -25.84 36.70 13.02
N LYS A 9 -26.69 35.78 12.57
CA LYS A 9 -26.99 34.55 13.30
C LYS A 9 -25.67 33.80 13.49
N ASN A 10 -25.26 33.64 14.74
CA ASN A 10 -24.24 32.66 15.12
C ASN A 10 -24.73 31.28 14.66
N MET A 11 -24.21 30.81 13.52
CA MET A 11 -24.28 29.40 13.17
C MET A 11 -23.37 28.68 14.16
N ALA A 12 -23.97 28.12 15.22
CA ALA A 12 -23.28 27.17 16.07
C ALA A 12 -22.77 26.04 15.17
N THR A 13 -21.46 25.84 15.14
CA THR A 13 -20.89 24.63 14.57
C THR A 13 -21.50 23.44 15.32
N PRO A 14 -22.04 22.42 14.63
CA PRO A 14 -22.54 21.24 15.31
C PRO A 14 -21.42 20.67 16.17
N SER A 15 -21.60 20.67 17.49
CA SER A 15 -20.64 20.05 18.40
C SER A 15 -20.66 18.55 18.14
N VAL A 16 -19.54 18.03 17.67
CA VAL A 16 -19.39 16.58 17.48
C VAL A 16 -19.48 15.92 18.86
N PRO A 17 -20.37 14.93 19.08
CA PRO A 17 -20.52 14.26 20.37
C PRO A 17 -19.17 13.74 20.90
N ALA A 18 -18.89 13.91 22.20
CA ALA A 18 -17.59 13.58 22.79
C ALA A 18 -17.18 12.11 22.60
N ASP A 19 -18.14 11.19 22.52
CA ASP A 19 -17.88 9.77 22.25
C ASP A 19 -17.41 9.50 20.82
N ASN A 20 -17.82 10.33 19.85
CA ASN A 20 -17.32 10.27 18.47
C ASN A 20 -15.84 10.66 18.39
N MET A 21 -15.37 11.59 19.24
CA MET A 21 -13.97 12.00 19.25
C MET A 21 -13.06 10.97 19.92
N LYS A 22 -13.55 10.24 20.92
CA LYS A 22 -12.82 9.09 21.50
C LYS A 22 -12.65 7.98 20.47
N ASN A 23 -13.71 7.65 19.72
CA ASN A 23 -13.64 6.62 18.68
C ASN A 23 -12.72 7.05 17.54
N LEU A 24 -12.80 8.30 17.08
CA LEU A 24 -11.87 8.82 16.07
C LEU A 24 -10.41 8.80 16.56
N LEU A 25 -10.16 9.14 17.83
CA LEU A 25 -8.82 9.03 18.40
C LEU A 25 -8.36 7.56 18.43
N GLN A 26 -9.24 6.62 18.75
CA GLN A 26 -8.91 5.19 18.71
C GLN A 26 -8.61 4.72 17.29
N PHE A 27 -9.39 5.15 16.29
CA PHE A 27 -9.12 4.91 14.88
C PHE A 27 -7.72 5.41 14.51
N MET A 28 -7.40 6.67 14.82
CA MET A 28 -6.08 7.26 14.53
C MET A 28 -4.92 6.51 15.22
N LYS A 29 -5.14 6.01 16.45
CA LYS A 29 -4.16 5.16 17.15
C LYS A 29 -3.94 3.81 16.47
N LEU A 30 -4.99 3.21 15.90
CA LEU A 30 -4.87 1.97 15.12
C LEU A 30 -4.15 2.23 13.81
N ILE A 31 -4.52 3.26 13.05
CA ILE A 31 -3.77 3.67 11.83
C ILE A 31 -2.29 3.93 12.16
N GLY A 32 -2.01 4.54 13.30
CA GLY A 32 -0.64 4.76 13.77
C GLY A 32 0.18 3.49 14.06
N GLN A 33 -0.43 2.30 14.12
CA GLN A 33 0.30 1.03 14.22
C GLN A 33 1.01 0.69 12.90
N LEU A 34 0.50 1.13 11.75
CA LEU A 34 1.12 0.87 10.43
C LEU A 34 2.56 1.37 10.34
N LYS A 35 2.88 2.46 11.05
CA LYS A 35 4.25 3.00 11.20
C LYS A 35 5.23 2.06 11.88
N ARG A 36 4.71 1.03 12.56
CA ARG A 36 5.46 0.03 13.32
C ARG A 36 5.22 -1.38 12.78
N THR A 37 4.48 -1.52 11.69
CA THR A 37 4.34 -2.77 10.94
C THR A 37 5.38 -2.73 9.82
N PRO A 38 6.53 -3.41 9.97
CA PRO A 38 7.48 -3.50 8.87
C PRO A 38 6.91 -4.38 7.75
N ARG A 39 7.26 -4.06 6.49
CA ARG A 39 6.88 -4.90 5.34
C ARG A 39 7.59 -6.26 5.42
N THR A 40 6.82 -7.32 5.60
CA THR A 40 7.26 -8.68 5.93
C THR A 40 8.16 -9.28 4.85
N GLY A 41 7.93 -8.95 3.58
CA GLY A 41 8.80 -9.37 2.48
C GLY A 41 10.27 -9.00 2.71
N TRP A 42 10.53 -7.76 3.15
CA TRP A 42 11.88 -7.27 3.44
C TRP A 42 12.47 -7.89 4.71
N VAL A 43 11.64 -8.07 5.75
CA VAL A 43 12.02 -8.76 6.99
C VAL A 43 12.53 -10.17 6.68
N TYR A 44 11.82 -10.92 5.83
CA TYR A 44 12.19 -12.27 5.42
C TYR A 44 13.41 -12.33 4.50
N ARG A 45 13.83 -11.21 3.93
CA ARG A 45 15.10 -11.08 3.19
C ARG A 45 16.21 -10.49 4.04
N ASN A 46 16.00 -10.33 5.35
CA ASN A 46 16.98 -9.74 6.27
C ASN A 46 17.46 -8.34 5.82
N VAL A 47 16.58 -7.56 5.20
CA VAL A 47 16.85 -6.15 4.91
C VAL A 47 17.01 -5.41 6.23
N LEU A 48 18.04 -4.55 6.33
CA LEU A 48 18.26 -3.73 7.52
C LEU A 48 17.28 -2.55 7.54
N ASN A 49 16.59 -2.35 8.67
CA ASN A 49 15.60 -1.28 8.84
C ASN A 49 14.58 -1.20 7.69
N PRO A 50 13.79 -2.27 7.47
CA PRO A 50 12.80 -2.29 6.40
C PRO A 50 11.75 -1.20 6.61
N GLU A 51 11.19 -0.71 5.50
CA GLU A 51 10.12 0.28 5.49
C GLU A 51 8.90 -0.23 6.27
N SER A 52 8.10 0.72 6.76
CA SER A 52 6.78 0.42 7.32
C SER A 52 5.72 0.33 6.22
N VAL A 53 4.60 -0.33 6.50
CA VAL A 53 3.43 -0.36 5.59
C VAL A 53 2.94 1.06 5.27
N SER A 54 3.06 2.00 6.21
CA SER A 54 2.70 3.40 5.94
C SER A 54 3.67 4.13 5.01
N ASP A 55 4.95 3.76 4.96
CA ASP A 55 5.92 4.35 4.03
C ASP A 55 5.60 3.92 2.58
N HIS A 56 5.32 2.62 2.41
CA HIS A 56 4.84 2.03 1.16
C HIS A 56 3.60 2.75 0.63
N MET A 57 2.53 2.85 1.45
CA MET A 57 1.29 3.52 1.04
C MET A 57 1.49 5.03 0.76
N TYR A 58 2.40 5.69 1.47
CA TYR A 58 2.74 7.09 1.21
C TYR A 58 3.33 7.26 -0.20
N ARG A 59 4.34 6.47 -0.56
CA ARG A 59 4.96 6.57 -1.90
C ARG A 59 4.00 6.18 -3.00
N MET A 60 3.16 5.16 -2.79
CA MET A 60 2.09 4.81 -3.73
C MET A 60 1.11 5.96 -3.97
N SER A 61 0.67 6.66 -2.92
CA SER A 61 -0.23 7.81 -3.05
C SER A 61 0.42 8.94 -3.84
N LEU A 62 1.73 9.18 -3.63
CA LEU A 62 2.49 10.14 -4.42
C LEU A 62 2.63 9.72 -5.89
N MET A 63 2.87 8.43 -6.16
CA MET A 63 2.91 7.91 -7.52
C MET A 63 1.57 8.10 -8.23
N ALA A 64 0.45 7.78 -7.57
CA ALA A 64 -0.90 7.99 -8.09
C ALA A 64 -1.19 9.46 -8.44
N LEU A 65 -0.66 10.41 -7.66
CA LEU A 65 -0.78 11.84 -7.93
C LEU A 65 -0.04 12.24 -9.24
N THR A 66 1.06 11.56 -9.56
CA THR A 66 1.95 11.88 -10.69
C THR A 66 1.59 11.20 -12.01
N ILE A 67 0.66 10.22 -12.02
CA ILE A 67 0.20 9.58 -13.26
C ILE A 67 -0.45 10.61 -14.20
N GLY A 68 -0.15 10.49 -15.50
CA GLY A 68 -0.61 11.40 -16.56
C GLY A 68 -1.91 11.01 -17.25
N ASP A 69 -2.45 9.80 -17.02
CA ASP A 69 -3.66 9.31 -17.67
C ASP A 69 -4.90 10.14 -17.30
N CYS A 70 -5.45 10.85 -18.29
CA CYS A 70 -6.63 11.68 -18.14
C CYS A 70 -7.94 10.91 -17.97
N ASN A 71 -7.94 9.59 -18.23
CA ASN A 71 -9.11 8.73 -18.05
C ASN A 71 -9.22 8.16 -16.63
N ILE A 72 -8.22 8.41 -15.79
CA ILE A 72 -8.14 7.90 -14.42
C ILE A 72 -8.44 9.02 -13.42
N ASN A 73 -9.30 8.73 -12.44
CA ASN A 73 -9.47 9.63 -11.30
C ASN A 73 -8.31 9.50 -10.31
N ARG A 74 -7.29 10.35 -10.46
CA ARG A 74 -6.12 10.37 -9.57
C ARG A 74 -6.47 10.54 -8.09
N GLY A 75 -7.46 11.37 -7.77
CA GLY A 75 -7.92 11.56 -6.39
C GLY A 75 -8.43 10.26 -5.78
N ARG A 76 -9.19 9.47 -6.56
CA ARG A 76 -9.64 8.14 -6.14
C ARG A 76 -8.48 7.15 -6.01
N CYS A 77 -7.52 7.15 -6.94
CA CYS A 77 -6.31 6.32 -6.82
C CYS A 77 -5.51 6.63 -5.55
N MET A 78 -5.35 7.91 -5.21
CA MET A 78 -4.69 8.33 -3.97
C MET A 78 -5.42 7.83 -2.73
N GLN A 79 -6.75 7.91 -2.71
CA GLN A 79 -7.58 7.38 -1.61
C GLN A 79 -7.44 5.86 -1.48
N LEU A 80 -7.51 5.13 -2.60
CA LEU A 80 -7.32 3.68 -2.62
C LEU A 80 -5.93 3.30 -2.09
N ALA A 81 -4.87 3.96 -2.56
CA ALA A 81 -3.50 3.73 -2.11
C ALA A 81 -3.34 3.94 -0.60
N LEU A 82 -4.01 4.94 -0.01
CA LEU A 82 -3.96 5.22 1.43
C LEU A 82 -4.76 4.23 2.29
N VAL A 83 -5.71 3.51 1.70
CA VAL A 83 -6.67 2.67 2.43
C VAL A 83 -6.39 1.17 2.27
N HIS A 84 -5.80 0.74 1.15
CA HIS A 84 -5.79 -0.66 0.77
C HIS A 84 -5.16 -1.61 1.80
N ASP A 85 -4.03 -1.23 2.42
CA ASP A 85 -3.33 -2.02 3.45
C ASP A 85 -3.68 -1.57 4.89
N MET A 86 -4.74 -0.76 5.10
CA MET A 86 -5.12 -0.32 6.45
C MET A 86 -5.43 -1.48 7.41
N ALA A 87 -5.94 -2.60 6.90
CA ALA A 87 -6.24 -3.78 7.69
C ALA A 87 -5.01 -4.31 8.45
N GLU A 88 -3.82 -4.13 7.89
CA GLU A 88 -2.55 -4.64 8.40
C GLU A 88 -2.15 -4.01 9.74
N CYS A 89 -2.79 -2.90 10.14
CA CYS A 89 -2.61 -2.34 11.47
C CYS A 89 -3.12 -3.26 12.60
N ILE A 90 -3.98 -4.24 12.25
CA ILE A 90 -4.52 -5.26 13.16
C ILE A 90 -3.98 -6.64 12.78
N VAL A 91 -4.01 -6.99 11.49
CA VAL A 91 -3.67 -8.36 11.05
C VAL A 91 -2.18 -8.60 10.85
N GLY A 92 -1.38 -7.52 10.77
CA GLY A 92 0.01 -7.56 10.33
C GLY A 92 0.14 -7.71 8.81
N ASP A 93 1.32 -7.44 8.25
CA ASP A 93 1.59 -7.68 6.83
C ASP A 93 1.79 -9.19 6.59
N ILE A 94 0.82 -9.82 5.93
CA ILE A 94 0.81 -11.27 5.64
C ILE A 94 1.49 -11.51 4.28
N ALA A 95 2.68 -12.10 4.30
CA ALA A 95 3.45 -12.40 3.11
C ALA A 95 3.14 -13.81 2.54
N PRO A 96 3.48 -14.10 1.27
CA PRO A 96 3.29 -15.43 0.68
C PRO A 96 3.94 -16.58 1.48
N ALA A 97 5.05 -16.31 2.17
CA ALA A 97 5.74 -17.29 3.01
C ALA A 97 4.99 -17.70 4.28
N ASP A 98 3.99 -16.92 4.73
CA ASP A 98 3.17 -17.25 5.89
C ASP A 98 2.18 -18.41 5.61
N LYS A 99 2.05 -18.83 4.34
CA LYS A 99 1.19 -19.94 3.90
C LYS A 99 -0.28 -19.78 4.34
N VAL A 100 -0.73 -18.54 4.55
CA VAL A 100 -2.14 -18.21 4.78
C VAL A 100 -2.87 -18.24 3.44
N SER A 101 -4.01 -18.94 3.38
CA SER A 101 -4.80 -19.00 2.13
C SER A 101 -5.36 -17.61 1.79
N LYS A 102 -5.66 -17.37 0.51
CA LYS A 102 -6.24 -16.11 0.06
C LYS A 102 -7.57 -15.82 0.76
N GLU A 103 -8.38 -16.85 0.97
CA GLU A 103 -9.68 -16.76 1.62
C GLU A 103 -9.55 -16.40 3.09
N GLU A 104 -8.58 -16.99 3.80
CA GLU A 104 -8.33 -16.68 5.21
C GLU A 104 -7.71 -15.30 5.39
N LYS A 105 -6.78 -14.89 4.51
CA LYS A 105 -6.25 -13.52 4.47
C LYS A 105 -7.38 -12.51 4.30
N HIS A 106 -8.20 -12.70 3.25
CA HIS A 106 -9.33 -11.83 2.98
C HIS A 106 -10.33 -11.78 4.15
N ARG A 107 -10.64 -12.93 4.78
CA ARG A 107 -11.53 -12.99 5.94
C ARG A 107 -10.97 -12.17 7.11
N ARG A 108 -9.68 -12.30 7.44
CA ARG A 108 -9.03 -11.55 8.52
C ARG A 108 -9.05 -10.05 8.24
N GLU A 109 -8.67 -9.66 7.03
CA GLU A 109 -8.62 -8.26 6.60
C GLU A 109 -10.01 -7.63 6.59
N LYS A 110 -11.02 -8.36 6.13
CA LYS A 110 -12.43 -7.93 6.17
C LYS A 110 -12.90 -7.63 7.59
N GLU A 111 -12.63 -8.54 8.53
CA GLU A 111 -13.02 -8.34 9.94
C GLU A 111 -12.24 -7.18 10.59
N ALA A 112 -10.96 -7.02 10.26
CA ALA A 112 -10.16 -5.87 10.69
C ALA A 112 -10.71 -4.55 10.14
N MET A 113 -11.06 -4.48 8.86
CA MET A 113 -11.63 -3.29 8.23
C MET A 113 -13.00 -2.94 8.79
N LYS A 114 -13.87 -3.93 9.05
CA LYS A 114 -15.14 -3.69 9.76
C LYS A 114 -14.92 -3.11 11.15
N HIS A 115 -13.94 -3.64 11.89
CA HIS A 115 -13.61 -3.12 13.21
C HIS A 115 -13.08 -1.68 13.15
N LEU A 116 -12.13 -1.40 12.24
CA LEU A 116 -11.54 -0.08 12.06
C LEU A 116 -12.59 0.96 11.67
N THR A 117 -13.33 0.70 10.60
CA THR A 117 -14.32 1.63 10.06
C THR A 117 -15.54 1.78 10.98
N GLY A 118 -15.84 0.77 11.82
CA GLY A 118 -16.85 0.85 12.88
C GLY A 118 -16.57 1.90 13.95
N LEU A 119 -15.36 2.47 14.01
CA LEU A 119 -15.00 3.58 14.89
C LEU A 119 -15.33 4.96 14.30
N LEU A 120 -15.79 5.02 13.04
CA LEU A 120 -16.09 6.26 12.33
C LEU A 120 -17.59 6.54 12.29
N SER A 121 -17.98 7.74 11.85
CA SER A 121 -19.38 8.01 11.50
C SER A 121 -19.81 7.13 10.34
N GLU A 122 -21.11 6.84 10.21
CA GLU A 122 -21.61 5.92 9.18
C GLU A 122 -21.22 6.35 7.75
N ASP A 123 -21.20 7.64 7.43
CA ASP A 123 -20.77 8.13 6.12
C ASP A 123 -19.29 7.84 5.84
N MET A 124 -18.40 8.13 6.79
CA MET A 124 -16.95 7.88 6.66
C MET A 124 -16.62 6.39 6.67
N LYS A 125 -17.32 5.62 7.51
CA LYS A 125 -17.23 4.17 7.58
C LYS A 125 -17.53 3.57 6.22
N LYS A 126 -18.64 3.98 5.60
CA LYS A 126 -19.04 3.51 4.28
C LYS A 126 -17.99 3.89 3.23
N GLU A 127 -17.55 5.15 3.21
CA GLU A 127 -16.56 5.61 2.23
C GLU A 127 -15.24 4.82 2.29
N ILE A 128 -14.67 4.64 3.48
CA ILE A 128 -13.39 3.95 3.65
C ILE A 128 -13.53 2.45 3.44
N TYR A 129 -14.62 1.83 3.90
CA TYR A 129 -14.85 0.42 3.68
C TYR A 129 -15.05 0.11 2.18
N ASP A 130 -15.82 0.94 1.47
CA ASP A 130 -16.04 0.78 0.03
C ASP A 130 -14.74 0.96 -0.78
N LEU A 131 -13.85 1.87 -0.36
CA LEU A 131 -12.50 2.01 -0.95
C LEU A 131 -11.68 0.72 -0.82
N TRP A 132 -11.62 0.15 0.38
CA TRP A 132 -10.93 -1.12 0.61
C TRP A 132 -11.54 -2.25 -0.21
N GLU A 133 -12.88 -2.36 -0.23
CA GLU A 133 -13.59 -3.40 -0.96
C GLU A 133 -13.40 -3.27 -2.49
N GLU A 134 -13.39 -2.04 -3.02
CA GLU A 134 -13.09 -1.76 -4.43
C GLU A 134 -11.69 -2.24 -4.83
N TYR A 135 -10.70 -1.99 -3.97
CA TYR A 135 -9.33 -2.50 -4.18
C TYR A 135 -9.29 -4.03 -4.10
N GLU A 136 -9.87 -4.65 -3.08
CA GLU A 136 -9.86 -6.10 -2.89
C GLU A 136 -10.47 -6.86 -4.08
N TYR A 137 -11.57 -6.36 -4.63
CA TYR A 137 -12.22 -6.96 -5.80
C TYR A 137 -11.68 -6.46 -7.14
N GLN A 138 -10.77 -5.48 -7.15
CA GLN A 138 -10.22 -4.89 -8.36
C GLN A 138 -11.33 -4.40 -9.31
N ALA A 139 -12.34 -3.75 -8.72
CA ALA A 139 -13.64 -3.50 -9.36
C ALA A 139 -13.65 -2.30 -10.33
N SER A 140 -12.62 -1.45 -10.28
CA SER A 140 -12.50 -0.22 -11.09
C SER A 140 -11.17 -0.14 -11.85
N PRO A 141 -11.07 0.69 -12.90
CA PRO A 141 -9.79 1.06 -13.51
C PRO A 141 -8.78 1.61 -12.48
N GLU A 142 -9.25 2.43 -11.55
CA GLU A 142 -8.44 3.01 -10.47
C GLU A 142 -7.85 1.92 -9.56
N ALA A 143 -8.65 0.96 -9.11
CA ALA A 143 -8.18 -0.15 -8.27
C ALA A 143 -7.17 -1.03 -8.97
N LYS A 144 -7.35 -1.28 -10.28
CA LYS A 144 -6.39 -2.03 -11.11
C LYS A 144 -5.09 -1.27 -11.26
N LEU A 145 -5.14 0.03 -11.53
CA LEU A 145 -3.96 0.88 -11.60
C LEU A 145 -3.22 0.90 -10.26
N VAL A 146 -3.92 1.09 -9.14
CA VAL A 146 -3.31 1.09 -7.80
C VAL A 146 -2.66 -0.26 -7.48
N LYS A 147 -3.19 -1.38 -8.00
CA LYS A 147 -2.54 -2.68 -7.85
C LYS A 147 -1.26 -2.81 -8.68
N GLU A 148 -1.18 -2.16 -9.83
CA GLU A 148 0.08 -2.04 -10.59
C GLU A 148 1.07 -1.10 -9.89
N LEU A 149 0.59 0.00 -9.29
CA LEU A 149 1.42 0.89 -8.47
C LEU A 149 2.02 0.17 -7.26
N ASP A 150 1.24 -0.64 -6.54
CA ASP A 150 1.70 -1.49 -5.42
C ASP A 150 2.90 -2.37 -5.85
N ARG A 151 2.76 -3.06 -6.99
CA ARG A 151 3.83 -3.90 -7.54
C ARG A 151 5.05 -3.10 -7.99
N PHE A 152 4.85 -1.96 -8.64
CA PHE A 152 5.95 -1.13 -9.12
C PHE A 152 6.74 -0.54 -7.94
N GLU A 153 6.03 -0.01 -6.94
CA GLU A 153 6.61 0.55 -5.73
C GLU A 153 7.48 -0.51 -5.02
N MET A 154 6.99 -1.75 -4.93
CA MET A 154 7.73 -2.87 -4.35
C MET A 154 9.05 -3.17 -5.07
N ILE A 155 9.06 -3.23 -6.42
CA ILE A 155 10.32 -3.52 -7.15
C ILE A 155 11.26 -2.31 -7.20
N LEU A 156 10.73 -1.10 -7.13
CA LEU A 156 11.54 0.11 -6.94
C LEU A 156 12.24 0.05 -5.58
N GLN A 157 11.51 -0.27 -4.51
CA GLN A 157 12.07 -0.43 -3.18
C GLN A 157 13.12 -1.55 -3.12
N ALA A 158 12.88 -2.66 -3.82
CA ALA A 158 13.86 -3.74 -3.94
C ALA A 158 15.18 -3.24 -4.54
N HIS A 159 15.13 -2.46 -5.63
CA HIS A 159 16.32 -1.88 -6.24
C HIS A 159 17.06 -0.91 -5.31
N GLU A 160 16.32 -0.07 -4.58
CA GLU A 160 16.90 0.85 -3.60
C GLU A 160 17.60 0.09 -2.47
N TYR A 161 17.02 -0.99 -1.95
CA TYR A 161 17.67 -1.82 -0.93
C TYR A 161 18.91 -2.54 -1.46
N GLU A 162 18.86 -3.09 -2.68
CA GLU A 162 20.05 -3.65 -3.32
C GLU A 162 21.18 -2.63 -3.43
N THR A 163 20.85 -1.38 -3.77
CA THR A 163 21.81 -0.27 -3.88
C THR A 163 22.36 0.15 -2.52
N LEU A 164 21.50 0.36 -1.52
CA LEU A 164 21.89 0.76 -0.17
C LEU A 164 22.78 -0.28 0.52
N GLU A 165 22.51 -1.56 0.29
CA GLU A 165 23.29 -2.66 0.85
C GLU A 165 24.53 -3.01 0.01
N ASN A 166 24.71 -2.36 -1.15
CA ASN A 166 25.73 -2.69 -2.15
C ASN A 166 25.71 -4.20 -2.52
N LYS A 167 24.51 -4.73 -2.75
CA LYS A 167 24.26 -6.12 -3.17
C LYS A 167 23.33 -6.17 -4.39
N PRO A 168 23.80 -5.73 -5.57
CA PRO A 168 23.00 -5.76 -6.79
C PRO A 168 22.51 -7.18 -7.11
N GLY A 169 21.22 -7.33 -7.44
CA GLY A 169 20.66 -8.63 -7.83
C GLY A 169 20.12 -9.48 -6.69
N ARG A 170 20.33 -9.11 -5.43
CA ARG A 170 19.96 -9.90 -4.23
C ARG A 170 18.46 -10.13 -4.07
N LEU A 171 17.62 -9.19 -4.53
CA LEU A 171 16.17 -9.20 -4.36
C LEU A 171 15.46 -9.51 -5.69
N GLN A 172 16.07 -10.35 -6.52
CA GLN A 172 15.55 -10.71 -7.84
C GLN A 172 14.18 -11.39 -7.79
N ASP A 173 13.86 -12.09 -6.72
CA ASP A 173 12.58 -12.76 -6.52
C ASP A 173 11.39 -11.78 -6.52
N PHE A 174 11.58 -10.55 -6.03
CA PHE A 174 10.56 -9.50 -6.12
C PHE A 174 10.30 -9.11 -7.57
N PHE A 175 11.37 -8.92 -8.36
CA PHE A 175 11.25 -8.64 -9.80
C PHE A 175 10.55 -9.80 -10.53
N ASP A 176 10.99 -11.03 -10.28
CA ASP A 176 10.43 -12.23 -10.91
C ASP A 176 8.93 -12.40 -10.59
N SER A 177 8.49 -12.00 -9.38
CA SER A 177 7.07 -12.06 -8.96
C SER A 177 6.14 -11.13 -9.76
N THR A 178 6.69 -10.09 -10.41
CA THR A 178 5.93 -9.08 -11.16
C THR A 178 5.88 -9.34 -12.67
N ASN A 179 6.50 -10.42 -13.15
CA ASN A 179 6.52 -10.77 -14.57
C ASN A 179 5.09 -10.93 -15.14
N GLY A 180 4.79 -10.17 -16.19
CA GLY A 180 3.48 -10.16 -16.84
C GLY A 180 2.34 -9.54 -16.00
N LYS A 181 2.67 -8.76 -14.96
CA LYS A 181 1.69 -8.14 -14.05
C LYS A 181 1.44 -6.65 -14.28
N PHE A 182 2.12 -6.05 -15.26
CA PHE A 182 1.95 -4.66 -15.68
C PHE A 182 1.26 -4.60 -17.04
N GLN A 183 0.32 -3.67 -17.18
CA GLN A 183 -0.48 -3.45 -18.40
C GLN A 183 -0.61 -1.96 -18.71
N HIS A 184 -0.63 -1.10 -17.70
CA HIS A 184 -0.79 0.34 -17.91
C HIS A 184 0.44 0.93 -18.64
N PRO A 185 0.26 1.70 -19.73
CA PRO A 185 1.36 2.19 -20.57
C PRO A 185 2.44 2.96 -19.81
N GLU A 186 2.05 3.89 -18.92
CA GLU A 186 3.03 4.66 -18.13
C GLU A 186 3.81 3.76 -17.14
N LEU A 187 3.17 2.74 -16.57
CA LEU A 187 3.85 1.82 -15.65
C LEU A 187 4.81 0.91 -16.42
N LEU A 188 4.47 0.50 -17.64
CA LEU A 188 5.38 -0.26 -18.50
C LEU A 188 6.67 0.52 -18.79
N GLU A 189 6.57 1.82 -19.08
CA GLU A 189 7.74 2.67 -19.30
C GLU A 189 8.57 2.88 -18.02
N LEU A 190 7.90 3.04 -16.86
CA LEU A 190 8.59 3.13 -15.57
C LEU A 190 9.33 1.83 -15.21
N VAL A 191 8.67 0.68 -15.36
CA VAL A 191 9.27 -0.65 -15.14
C VAL A 191 10.45 -0.87 -16.08
N LYS A 192 10.33 -0.47 -17.35
CA LYS A 192 11.42 -0.56 -18.32
C LYS A 192 12.62 0.30 -17.89
N SER A 193 12.38 1.56 -17.52
CA SER A 193 13.42 2.48 -17.08
C SER A 193 14.15 1.97 -15.83
N LEU A 194 13.40 1.48 -14.84
CA LEU A 194 13.97 0.87 -13.63
C LEU A 194 14.82 -0.36 -13.95
N ASN A 195 14.34 -1.24 -14.84
CA ASN A 195 15.11 -2.42 -15.24
C ASN A 195 16.38 -2.06 -16.01
N GLU A 196 16.35 -1.04 -16.86
CA GLU A 196 17.53 -0.52 -17.55
C GLU A 196 18.58 -0.02 -16.55
N GLU A 197 18.17 0.78 -15.56
CA GLU A 197 19.04 1.28 -14.49
C GLU A 197 19.67 0.15 -13.68
N ARG A 198 18.82 -0.78 -13.20
CA ARG A 198 19.28 -1.94 -12.43
C ARG A 198 20.23 -2.84 -13.21
N ASN A 199 19.97 -3.07 -14.49
CA ASN A 199 20.83 -3.88 -15.35
C ASN A 199 22.20 -3.23 -15.59
N MET A 200 22.25 -1.89 -15.72
CA MET A 200 23.52 -1.16 -15.80
C MET A 200 24.35 -1.33 -14.52
N GLN A 201 23.72 -1.27 -13.35
CA GLN A 201 24.42 -1.48 -12.07
C GLN A 201 24.92 -2.92 -11.89
N LEU A 202 24.11 -3.92 -12.29
CA LEU A 202 24.53 -5.32 -12.31
C LEU A 202 25.76 -5.51 -13.21
N ALA A 203 25.73 -4.98 -14.43
CA ALA A 203 26.84 -5.06 -15.38
C ALA A 203 28.11 -4.36 -14.86
N ALA A 204 27.98 -3.17 -14.27
CA ALA A 204 29.09 -2.39 -13.74
C ALA A 204 29.80 -3.09 -12.56
N THR A 205 29.07 -3.89 -11.78
CA THR A 205 29.61 -4.63 -10.62
C THR A 205 30.02 -6.07 -10.94
N GLY A 206 29.77 -6.55 -12.17
CA GLY A 206 29.96 -7.96 -12.53
C GLY A 206 29.05 -8.91 -11.75
N SER A 207 27.97 -8.39 -11.17
CA SER A 207 27.00 -9.16 -10.38
C SER A 207 26.00 -9.85 -11.28
N SER A 208 25.42 -10.95 -10.80
CA SER A 208 24.35 -11.68 -11.48
C SER A 208 23.12 -11.77 -10.59
N PRO A 209 21.89 -11.72 -11.14
CA PRO A 209 20.68 -11.84 -10.35
C PRO A 209 20.64 -13.12 -9.50
N ASP A 210 20.40 -12.97 -8.19
CA ASP A 210 20.31 -14.10 -7.27
C ASP A 210 18.92 -14.75 -7.39
N ARG A 211 18.84 -15.83 -8.17
CA ARG A 211 17.62 -16.65 -8.29
C ARG A 211 17.51 -17.73 -7.19
N GLY A 212 18.40 -17.70 -6.20
CA GLY A 212 18.66 -18.81 -5.27
C GLY A 212 18.07 -18.69 -3.87
N ALA A 213 17.43 -17.57 -3.50
CA ALA A 213 16.82 -17.45 -2.18
C ALA A 213 15.41 -18.09 -2.15
N SER A 214 15.36 -19.42 -2.01
CA SER A 214 14.12 -20.10 -1.63
C SER A 214 13.64 -19.52 -0.29
N LEU A 215 12.34 -19.24 -0.16
CA LEU A 215 11.76 -18.79 1.10
C LEU A 215 12.00 -19.85 2.18
N PRO A 216 12.12 -19.49 3.47
CA PRO A 216 12.09 -20.45 4.57
C PRO A 216 10.73 -21.16 4.56
N GLY A 217 10.59 -22.25 3.80
CA GLY A 217 9.31 -22.91 3.56
C GLY A 217 9.20 -23.70 2.26
N ASP A 218 10.12 -23.52 1.32
CA ASP A 218 10.10 -24.16 -0.02
C ASP A 218 10.75 -25.55 -0.07
N ARG A 219 11.29 -26.07 1.05
CA ARG A 219 11.77 -27.46 1.12
C ARG A 219 10.58 -28.41 1.24
N VAL A 220 9.91 -28.68 0.13
CA VAL A 220 9.06 -29.87 0.00
C VAL A 220 10.02 -31.05 -0.17
N SER A 221 10.11 -31.92 0.83
CA SER A 221 10.76 -33.22 0.68
C SER A 221 10.04 -34.00 -0.43
N PRO A 222 10.75 -34.57 -1.43
CA PRO A 222 10.11 -35.43 -2.41
C PRO A 222 9.57 -36.72 -1.74
N PRO A 223 8.57 -37.37 -2.36
CA PRO A 223 7.88 -38.54 -1.81
C PRO A 223 8.79 -39.76 -1.60
#